data_AF-A0A9W8P0I6-F1
#
_entry.id   AF-A0A9W8P0I6-F1
#
_cell.length_a   1.000
_cell.length_b   1.000
_cell.length_c   1.000
_cell.angle_alpha   90.00
_cell.angle_beta   90.00
_cell.angle_gamma   90.00
#
_symmetry.space_group_name_H-M   'P 1'
#
loop_
_entity.id
_entity.type
_entity.pdbx_description
1 polymer ?
#
loop_
_entity_poly.entity_id
_entity_poly.type
_entity_poly.pdbx_seq_one_letter_code
_entity_poly.pdbx_strand_id
1 'polypeptide(L)'
;MRNFPTDPLEHLPTLNPNPPPFVPTGRYTQERKEFIDSVHDPKFLWPEEMAAVHYVMMLHEKAFAWNEEEKGQFKHEYFPPVEMPVIAHTPWRVPALPIPPGILDQIVEAVRVKIKAGVYEPSSSSYRTRWFAVLKKDGKSLRLVHDLQPLNAVTIQDASLVPILENLAELYACRAVLTTLDVLVGYD
;
A
#
# COMPACT_ATOMS: atom_id res chain seq x y z
N MET A 1 -13.83 7.74 11.53
CA MET A 1 -14.27 9.02 10.94
C MET A 1 -13.03 9.77 10.47
N ARG A 2 -13.03 10.36 9.26
CA ARG A 2 -11.86 11.09 8.72
C ARG A 2 -11.93 12.56 9.17
N ASN A 3 -10.79 13.13 9.50
CA ASN A 3 -10.65 14.52 9.88
C ASN A 3 -9.95 15.30 8.75
N PHE A 4 -10.30 16.58 8.61
CA PHE A 4 -9.67 17.50 7.66
C PHE A 4 -9.20 18.74 8.41
N PRO A 5 -8.10 18.64 9.18
CA PRO A 5 -7.57 19.77 9.96
C PRO A 5 -7.11 20.93 9.06
N THR A 6 -6.67 20.63 7.83
CA THR A 6 -6.37 21.59 6.77
C THR A 6 -6.86 21.04 5.42
N ASP A 7 -6.97 21.89 4.39
CA ASP A 7 -7.32 21.45 3.04
C ASP A 7 -6.17 20.62 2.43
N PRO A 8 -6.37 19.33 2.12
CA PRO A 8 -5.33 18.49 1.54
C PRO A 8 -4.89 18.93 0.13
N LEU A 9 -5.64 19.82 -0.53
CA LEU A 9 -5.35 20.30 -1.88
C LEU A 9 -4.70 21.69 -1.91
N GLU A 10 -4.55 22.37 -0.77
CA GLU A 10 -4.10 23.77 -0.69
C GLU A 10 -2.72 24.02 -1.34
N HIS A 11 -1.82 23.03 -1.28
CA HIS A 11 -0.45 23.14 -1.80
C HIS A 11 -0.21 22.29 -3.05
N LEU A 12 -1.27 21.93 -3.78
CA LEU A 12 -1.12 21.16 -5.01
C LEU A 12 -0.40 22.01 -6.07
N PRO A 13 0.75 21.57 -6.62
CA PRO A 13 1.43 22.31 -7.67
C PRO A 13 0.58 22.39 -8.94
N THR A 14 0.57 23.56 -9.57
CA THR A 14 -0.09 23.74 -10.87
C THR A 14 0.71 23.05 -11.97
N LEU A 15 0.05 22.23 -12.78
CA LEU A 15 0.68 21.59 -13.93
C LEU A 15 0.92 22.59 -15.06
N ASN A 16 2.12 22.55 -15.63
CA ASN A 16 2.47 23.31 -16.82
C ASN A 16 2.08 22.50 -18.07
N PRO A 17 1.21 23.02 -18.96
CA PRO A 17 0.82 22.32 -20.18
C PRO A 17 1.99 22.11 -21.17
N ASN A 18 3.10 22.85 -21.01
CA ASN A 18 4.33 22.67 -21.76
C ASN A 18 5.46 22.28 -20.79
N PRO A 19 5.59 20.99 -20.44
CA PRO A 19 6.53 20.56 -19.41
C PRO A 19 7.97 20.93 -19.79
N PRO A 20 8.80 21.38 -18.83
CA PRO A 20 10.22 21.57 -19.07
C PRO A 20 10.90 20.23 -19.41
N PRO A 21 12.12 20.26 -19.97
CA PRO A 21 12.92 19.06 -20.15
C PRO A 21 13.05 18.28 -18.84
N PHE A 22 13.04 16.96 -18.95
CA PHE A 22 13.19 16.08 -17.80
C PHE A 22 14.49 16.38 -17.04
N VAL A 23 14.36 16.48 -15.71
CA VAL A 23 15.49 16.56 -14.77
C VAL A 23 15.17 15.62 -13.61
N PRO A 24 16.09 14.73 -13.21
CA PRO A 24 15.88 13.88 -12.03
C PRO A 24 15.55 14.70 -10.78
N THR A 25 14.48 14.34 -10.07
CA THR A 25 14.03 15.04 -8.85
C THR A 25 13.72 14.07 -7.72
N GLY A 26 14.48 14.18 -6.61
CA GLY A 26 14.23 13.40 -5.40
C GLY A 26 14.22 11.90 -5.69
N ARG A 27 13.05 11.27 -5.49
CA ARG A 27 12.82 9.86 -5.79
C ARG A 27 12.73 9.57 -7.29
N TYR A 28 12.42 10.50 -8.17
CA TYR A 28 12.23 10.20 -9.59
C TYR A 28 13.55 10.36 -10.37
N THR A 29 14.31 9.26 -10.46
CA THR A 29 15.64 9.19 -11.09
C THR A 29 15.59 8.91 -12.59
N GLN A 30 16.72 9.06 -13.28
CA GLN A 30 16.87 8.68 -14.69
C GLN A 30 16.53 7.19 -14.91
N GLU A 31 17.01 6.29 -14.05
CA GLU A 31 16.71 4.86 -14.11
C GLU A 31 15.20 4.58 -13.97
N ARG A 32 14.52 5.30 -13.07
CA ARG A 32 13.07 5.17 -12.87
C ARG A 32 12.28 5.69 -14.08
N LYS A 33 12.74 6.77 -14.71
CA LYS A 33 12.18 7.24 -15.99
C LYS A 33 12.32 6.18 -17.07
N GLU A 34 13.52 5.64 -17.26
CA GLU A 34 13.79 4.60 -18.26
C GLU A 34 12.97 3.33 -18.00
N PHE A 35 12.76 2.96 -16.74
CA PHE A 35 11.86 1.88 -16.38
C PHE A 35 10.43 2.15 -16.83
N ILE A 36 9.89 3.34 -16.57
CA ILE A 36 8.55 3.73 -17.03
C ILE A 36 8.46 3.67 -18.55
N ASP A 37 9.46 4.19 -19.26
CA ASP A 37 9.53 4.13 -20.72
C ASP A 37 9.57 2.69 -21.25
N SER A 38 10.24 1.78 -20.53
CA SER A 38 10.36 0.38 -20.92
C SER A 38 9.07 -0.43 -20.79
N VAL A 39 8.19 -0.03 -19.86
CA VAL A 39 6.90 -0.71 -19.63
C VAL A 39 5.75 -0.03 -20.37
N HIS A 40 5.96 1.18 -20.90
CA HIS A 40 4.98 1.92 -21.66
C HIS A 40 4.93 1.43 -23.12
N ASP A 41 3.72 1.30 -23.68
CA ASP A 41 3.54 1.07 -25.12
C ASP A 41 3.69 2.40 -25.88
N PRO A 42 4.74 2.60 -26.71
CA PRO A 42 4.97 3.86 -27.42
C PRO A 42 3.88 4.25 -28.41
N LYS A 43 2.92 3.36 -28.70
CA LYS A 43 1.76 3.65 -29.55
C LYS A 43 0.59 4.25 -28.78
N PHE A 44 0.61 4.18 -27.45
CA PHE A 44 -0.52 4.62 -26.62
C PHE A 44 -0.49 6.13 -26.36
N LEU A 45 0.67 6.68 -25.97
CA LEU A 45 0.84 8.12 -25.75
C LEU A 45 1.79 8.73 -26.78
N TRP A 46 1.55 9.98 -27.13
CA TRP A 46 2.51 10.77 -27.91
C TRP A 46 3.73 11.16 -27.07
N PRO A 47 4.89 11.46 -27.70
CA PRO A 47 6.09 11.89 -26.98
C PRO A 47 5.83 13.07 -26.04
N GLU A 48 4.98 14.01 -26.43
CA GLU A 48 4.59 15.18 -25.63
C GLU A 48 3.74 14.80 -24.41
N GLU A 49 2.84 13.83 -24.57
CA GLU A 49 2.01 13.32 -23.47
C GLU A 49 2.87 12.53 -22.46
N MET A 50 3.83 11.75 -22.96
CA MET A 50 4.78 11.04 -22.10
C MET A 50 5.68 12.02 -21.32
N ALA A 51 6.10 13.12 -21.95
CA ALA A 51 6.81 14.19 -21.27
C ALA A 51 5.96 14.81 -20.14
N ALA A 52 4.65 14.97 -20.34
CA ALA A 52 3.73 15.45 -19.31
C ALA A 52 3.59 14.44 -18.15
N VAL A 53 3.52 13.14 -18.44
CA VAL A 53 3.51 12.08 -17.41
C VAL A 53 4.77 12.15 -16.55
N HIS A 54 5.95 12.24 -17.16
CA HIS A 54 7.19 12.39 -16.41
C HIS A 54 7.21 13.65 -15.56
N TYR A 55 6.67 14.76 -16.06
CA TYR A 55 6.61 16.01 -15.31
C TYR A 55 5.69 15.89 -14.08
N VAL A 56 4.55 15.21 -14.19
CA VAL A 56 3.69 14.89 -13.04
C VAL A 56 4.45 14.04 -12.02
N MET A 57 5.17 13.01 -12.46
CA MET A 57 5.97 12.17 -11.57
C MET A 57 7.10 12.93 -10.88
N MET A 58 7.73 13.89 -11.58
CA MET A 58 8.76 14.76 -11.02
C MET A 58 8.21 15.67 -9.93
N LEU A 59 7.07 16.33 -10.18
CA LEU A 59 6.42 17.25 -9.24
C LEU A 59 5.90 16.52 -7.99
N HIS A 60 5.41 15.29 -8.17
CA HIS A 60 4.82 14.48 -7.12
C HIS A 60 5.72 13.30 -6.72
N GLU A 61 7.05 13.48 -6.78
CA GLU A 61 8.02 12.38 -6.56
C GLU A 61 7.80 11.63 -5.24
N LYS A 62 7.32 12.31 -4.19
CA LYS A 62 7.02 11.70 -2.88
C LYS A 62 5.74 10.88 -2.84
N ALA A 63 4.84 11.06 -3.81
CA ALA A 63 3.59 10.32 -3.89
C ALA A 63 3.80 8.90 -4.44
N PHE A 64 4.87 8.67 -5.20
CA PHE A 64 5.21 7.38 -5.78
C PHE A 64 6.24 6.65 -4.91
N ALA A 65 5.93 5.41 -4.55
CA ALA A 65 6.83 4.55 -3.78
C ALA A 65 7.36 3.42 -4.68
N TRP A 66 8.67 3.24 -4.68
CA TRP A 66 9.36 2.25 -5.52
C TRP A 66 9.89 1.06 -4.72
N ASN A 67 9.96 1.23 -3.39
CA ASN A 67 10.32 0.19 -2.44
C ASN A 67 9.51 0.36 -1.14
N GLU A 68 9.58 -0.61 -0.24
CA GLU A 68 8.84 -0.57 1.03
C GLU A 68 9.34 0.53 1.99
N GLU A 69 10.60 1.00 1.85
CA GLU A 69 11.15 2.09 2.69
C GLU A 69 10.58 3.47 2.30
N GLU A 70 10.11 3.60 1.06
CA GLU A 70 9.49 4.82 0.54
C GLU A 70 7.97 4.91 0.79
N LYS A 71 7.39 3.87 1.41
CA LYS A 71 5.94 3.80 1.66
C LYS A 71 5.47 4.98 2.51
N GLY A 72 4.30 5.51 2.15
CA GLY A 72 3.65 6.55 2.93
C GLY A 72 2.98 5.97 4.18
N GLN A 73 2.69 6.83 5.15
CA GLN A 73 1.78 6.55 6.26
C GLN A 73 0.72 7.64 6.32
N PHE A 74 -0.51 7.27 6.67
CA PHE A 74 -1.54 8.25 6.92
C PHE A 74 -1.19 9.08 8.16
N LYS A 75 -1.34 10.40 8.05
CA LYS A 75 -1.15 11.30 9.20
C LYS A 75 -2.26 11.06 10.23
N HIS A 76 -1.89 10.85 11.49
CA HIS A 76 -2.85 10.64 12.59
C HIS A 76 -3.88 11.76 12.75
N GLU A 77 -3.50 13.00 12.40
CA GLU A 77 -4.39 14.16 12.44
C GLU A 77 -5.59 14.03 11.49
N TYR A 78 -5.41 13.34 10.35
CA TYR A 78 -6.45 13.08 9.35
C TYR A 78 -7.14 11.74 9.59
N PHE A 79 -6.37 10.73 10.03
CA PHE A 79 -6.81 9.37 10.25
C PHE A 79 -6.41 8.93 11.65
N PRO A 80 -7.28 9.08 12.66
CA PRO A 80 -6.98 8.59 14.00
C PRO A 80 -6.79 7.07 14.00
N PRO A 81 -6.07 6.51 15.00
CA PRO A 81 -5.92 5.07 15.14
C PRO A 81 -7.26 4.34 15.06
N VAL A 82 -7.27 3.20 14.37
CA VAL A 82 -8.48 2.38 14.21
C VAL A 82 -8.76 1.65 15.51
N GLU A 83 -9.95 1.87 16.07
CA GLU A 83 -10.48 1.07 17.16
C GLU A 83 -11.24 -0.13 16.60
N MET A 84 -10.89 -1.35 17.03
CA MET A 84 -11.58 -2.57 16.60
C MET A 84 -12.71 -2.90 17.58
N PRO A 85 -13.99 -2.70 17.19
CA PRO A 85 -15.10 -3.05 18.07
C PRO A 85 -15.23 -4.57 18.17
N VAL A 86 -15.37 -5.07 19.40
CA VAL A 86 -15.48 -6.50 19.70
C VAL A 86 -16.63 -6.75 20.66
N ILE A 87 -17.29 -7.91 20.53
CA ILE A 87 -18.26 -8.36 21.55
C ILE A 87 -17.52 -8.81 22.82
N ALA A 88 -18.24 -8.98 23.93
CA ALA A 88 -17.65 -9.53 25.15
C ALA A 88 -17.12 -10.96 24.90
N HIS A 89 -15.85 -11.20 25.19
CA HIS A 89 -15.20 -12.50 24.99
C HIS A 89 -14.01 -12.68 25.95
N THR A 90 -13.47 -13.89 25.97
CA THR A 90 -12.23 -14.21 26.69
C THR A 90 -11.05 -14.20 25.72
N PRO A 91 -9.92 -13.55 26.04
CA PRO A 91 -8.72 -13.62 25.22
C PRO A 91 -8.27 -15.08 25.00
N TRP A 92 -7.79 -15.38 23.80
CA TRP A 92 -7.38 -16.74 23.43
C TRP A 92 -5.86 -16.88 23.33
N ARG A 93 -5.39 -18.08 23.61
CA ARG A 93 -4.01 -18.49 23.40
C ARG A 93 -3.98 -19.75 22.56
N VAL A 94 -3.60 -19.61 21.30
CA VAL A 94 -3.46 -20.74 20.38
C VAL A 94 -1.98 -21.12 20.26
N PRO A 95 -1.61 -22.42 20.29
CA PRO A 95 -0.24 -22.86 20.08
C PRO A 95 0.25 -22.51 18.67
N ALA A 96 1.51 -22.10 18.56
CA ALA A 96 2.15 -21.82 17.27
C ALA A 96 2.34 -23.11 16.45
N LEU A 97 2.27 -22.98 15.13
CA LEU A 97 2.62 -24.07 14.22
C LEU A 97 4.15 -24.25 14.21
N PRO A 98 4.64 -25.50 14.07
CA PRO A 98 6.06 -25.74 13.89
C PRO A 98 6.57 -25.02 12.63
N ILE A 99 7.70 -24.31 12.75
CA ILE A 99 8.35 -23.68 11.61
C ILE A 99 9.26 -24.73 10.95
N PRO A 100 9.10 -25.01 9.64
CA PRO A 100 9.99 -25.93 8.94
C PRO A 100 11.44 -25.42 8.97
N PRO A 101 12.44 -26.25 9.32
CA PRO A 101 13.83 -25.80 9.46
C PRO A 101 14.41 -25.14 8.20
N GLY A 102 14.02 -25.62 7.01
CA GLY A 102 14.54 -25.11 5.73
C GLY A 102 14.14 -23.68 5.38
N ILE A 103 13.15 -23.09 6.08
CA ILE A 103 12.69 -21.71 5.84
C ILE A 103 12.87 -20.81 7.07
N LEU A 104 13.50 -21.31 8.14
CA LEU A 104 13.62 -20.59 9.41
C LEU A 104 14.37 -19.26 9.24
N ASP A 105 15.54 -19.28 8.59
CA ASP A 105 16.37 -18.07 8.41
C ASP A 105 15.64 -16.99 7.60
N GLN A 106 14.91 -17.40 6.57
CA GLN A 106 14.12 -16.48 5.74
C GLN A 106 12.97 -15.85 6.54
N ILE A 107 12.32 -16.62 7.42
CA ILE A 107 11.27 -16.12 8.30
C ILE A 107 11.84 -15.13 9.32
N VAL A 108 12.97 -15.45 9.94
CA VAL A 108 13.62 -14.56 10.91
C VAL A 108 13.97 -13.23 10.24
N GLU A 109 14.53 -13.27 9.03
CA GLU A 109 14.86 -12.07 8.29
C GLU A 109 13.61 -11.26 7.90
N ALA A 110 12.56 -11.91 7.43
CA ALA A 110 11.29 -11.25 7.13
C ALA A 110 10.69 -10.55 8.36
N VAL A 111 10.77 -11.16 9.55
CA VAL A 111 10.32 -10.55 10.80
C VAL A 111 11.19 -9.34 11.17
N ARG A 112 12.52 -9.42 11.03
CA ARG A 112 13.42 -8.29 11.30
C ARG A 112 13.13 -7.10 10.38
N VAL A 113 12.92 -7.34 9.09
CA VAL A 113 12.56 -6.29 8.13
C VAL A 113 11.26 -5.61 8.56
N LYS A 114 10.23 -6.38 8.96
CA LYS A 114 8.96 -5.82 9.45
C LYS A 114 9.10 -5.03 10.75
N ILE A 115 9.98 -5.44 11.66
CA ILE A 115 10.30 -4.68 12.87
C ILE A 115 11.01 -3.36 12.52
N LYS A 116 12.02 -3.42 11.64
CA LYS A 116 12.74 -2.21 11.17
C LYS A 116 11.81 -1.23 10.47
N ALA A 117 10.84 -1.72 9.71
CA ALA A 117 9.82 -0.92 9.04
C ALA A 117 8.73 -0.37 10.00
N GLY A 118 8.78 -0.70 11.29
CA GLY A 118 7.79 -0.28 12.29
C GLY A 118 6.42 -0.96 12.18
N VAL A 119 6.31 -2.01 11.35
CA VAL A 119 5.05 -2.77 11.20
C VAL A 119 4.84 -3.75 12.36
N TYR A 120 5.93 -4.33 12.88
CA TYR A 120 5.91 -5.24 14.04
C TYR A 120 6.64 -4.64 15.23
N GLU A 121 6.11 -4.89 16.42
CA GLU A 121 6.74 -4.52 17.68
C GLU A 121 6.64 -5.66 18.70
N PRO A 122 7.60 -5.77 19.64
CA PRO A 122 7.46 -6.66 20.79
C PRO A 122 6.25 -6.25 21.63
N SER A 123 5.42 -7.22 22.01
CA SER A 123 4.21 -6.98 22.80
C SER A 123 4.03 -8.04 23.89
N SER A 124 3.43 -7.63 25.01
CA SER A 124 2.90 -8.53 26.03
C SER A 124 1.37 -8.49 25.95
N SER A 125 0.79 -9.50 25.29
CA SER A 125 -0.64 -9.56 25.00
C SER A 125 -1.29 -10.80 25.60
N SER A 126 -2.54 -10.64 26.06
CA SER A 126 -3.41 -11.76 26.43
C SER A 126 -3.92 -12.54 25.22
N TYR A 127 -3.77 -11.99 24.01
CA TYR A 127 -4.13 -12.62 22.75
C TYR A 127 -2.89 -13.28 22.11
N ARG A 128 -3.05 -14.50 21.65
CA ARG A 128 -2.07 -15.18 20.80
C ARG A 128 -2.77 -15.99 19.73
N THR A 129 -2.56 -15.61 18.48
CA THR A 129 -3.06 -16.37 17.33
C THR A 129 -1.96 -17.16 16.62
N ARG A 130 -2.38 -18.12 15.77
CA ARG A 130 -1.47 -18.84 14.87
C ARG A 130 -1.05 -17.94 13.71
N TRP A 131 0.11 -18.24 13.18
CA TRP A 131 0.56 -17.70 11.90
C TRP A 131 1.42 -18.75 11.20
N PHE A 132 1.56 -18.61 9.88
CA PHE A 132 2.37 -19.50 9.06
C PHE A 132 2.93 -18.74 7.86
N ALA A 133 3.94 -19.32 7.20
CA ALA A 133 4.54 -18.75 6.01
C ALA A 133 4.01 -19.45 4.75
N VAL A 134 3.73 -18.68 3.71
CA VAL A 134 3.31 -19.18 2.39
C VAL A 134 4.30 -18.65 1.34
N LEU A 135 4.69 -19.48 0.39
CA LEU A 135 5.49 -19.03 -0.76
C LEU A 135 4.61 -18.19 -1.70
N LYS A 136 5.13 -17.02 -2.13
CA LYS A 136 4.49 -16.23 -3.18
C LYS A 136 4.60 -16.96 -4.52
N LYS A 137 3.86 -16.48 -5.53
CA LYS A 137 3.87 -17.02 -6.90
C LYS A 137 5.25 -17.05 -7.55
N ASP A 138 6.19 -16.23 -7.08
CA ASP A 138 7.59 -16.21 -7.53
C ASP A 138 8.41 -17.44 -7.09
N GLY A 139 7.87 -18.28 -6.20
CA GLY A 139 8.51 -19.49 -5.68
C GLY A 139 9.68 -19.24 -4.74
N LYS A 140 9.97 -17.97 -4.40
CA LYS A 140 11.15 -17.58 -3.61
C LYS A 140 10.79 -16.73 -2.40
N SER A 141 9.88 -15.79 -2.55
CA SER A 141 9.52 -14.87 -1.47
C SER A 141 8.51 -15.51 -0.54
N LEU A 142 8.67 -15.30 0.77
CA LEU A 142 7.70 -15.73 1.77
C LEU A 142 6.71 -14.61 2.10
N ARG A 143 5.47 -15.00 2.40
CA ARG A 143 4.42 -14.17 2.99
C ARG A 143 4.04 -14.76 4.34
N LEU A 144 4.21 -13.97 5.40
CA LEU A 144 3.70 -14.31 6.72
C LEU A 144 2.19 -14.06 6.74
N VAL A 145 1.42 -15.08 7.10
CA VAL A 145 -0.04 -15.05 7.19
C VAL A 145 -0.44 -15.29 8.63
N HIS A 146 -1.17 -14.33 9.20
CA HIS A 146 -1.76 -14.45 10.53
C HIS A 146 -3.15 -15.04 10.42
N ASP A 147 -3.42 -16.10 11.18
CA ASP A 147 -4.74 -16.71 11.26
C ASP A 147 -5.63 -15.84 12.16
N LEU A 148 -6.33 -14.88 11.56
CA LEU A 148 -7.19 -13.96 12.30
C LEU A 148 -8.63 -14.48 12.44
N GLN A 149 -8.90 -15.75 12.14
CA GLN A 149 -10.25 -16.33 12.30
C GLN A 149 -10.83 -16.14 13.72
N PRO A 150 -10.06 -16.36 14.82
CA PRO A 150 -10.57 -16.13 16.17
C PRO A 150 -10.91 -14.65 16.44
N LEU A 151 -10.12 -13.72 15.89
CA LEU A 151 -10.37 -12.29 16.02
C LEU A 151 -11.63 -11.89 15.25
N ASN A 152 -11.71 -12.30 13.98
CA ASN A 152 -12.85 -12.03 13.11
C ASN A 152 -14.18 -12.56 13.68
N ALA A 153 -14.15 -13.64 14.47
CA ALA A 153 -15.34 -14.19 15.12
C ALA A 153 -15.89 -13.32 16.25
N VAL A 154 -15.06 -12.48 16.88
CA VAL A 154 -15.46 -11.58 17.96
C VAL A 154 -15.54 -10.12 17.53
N THR A 155 -14.94 -9.76 16.39
CA THR A 155 -15.03 -8.41 15.82
C THR A 155 -16.46 -8.13 15.35
N ILE A 156 -17.00 -7.00 15.80
CA ILE A 156 -18.29 -6.49 15.32
C ILE A 156 -18.09 -6.03 13.88
N GLN A 157 -18.88 -6.59 12.97
CA GLN A 157 -18.80 -6.27 11.55
C GLN A 157 -19.31 -4.85 11.30
N ASP A 158 -18.55 -4.09 10.53
CA ASP A 158 -19.00 -2.81 10.03
C ASP A 158 -20.07 -3.00 8.95
N ALA A 159 -21.05 -2.10 8.91
CA ALA A 159 -22.15 -2.16 7.96
C ALA A 159 -21.77 -1.56 6.59
N SER A 160 -20.57 -0.99 6.45
CA SER A 160 -20.13 -0.42 5.18
C SER A 160 -19.95 -1.52 4.14
N LEU A 161 -20.74 -1.44 3.08
CA LEU A 161 -20.60 -2.28 1.91
C LEU A 161 -19.65 -1.63 0.92
N VAL A 162 -18.82 -2.46 0.28
CA VAL A 162 -18.05 -2.03 -0.88
C VAL A 162 -19.04 -1.61 -1.98
N PRO A 163 -18.81 -0.48 -2.67
CA PRO A 163 -19.69 -0.07 -3.76
C PRO A 163 -19.75 -1.16 -4.85
N ILE A 164 -20.91 -1.27 -5.50
CA ILE A 164 -21.10 -2.16 -6.64
C ILE A 164 -20.16 -1.71 -7.77
N LEU A 165 -19.30 -2.62 -8.22
CA LEU A 165 -18.22 -2.31 -9.15
C LEU A 165 -18.75 -1.86 -10.50
N GLU A 166 -19.83 -2.46 -10.98
CA GLU A 166 -20.48 -2.13 -12.24
C GLU A 166 -20.96 -0.67 -12.24
N ASN A 167 -21.66 -0.26 -11.18
CA ASN A 167 -22.13 1.12 -11.03
C ASN A 167 -20.95 2.10 -10.98
N LEU A 168 -19.85 1.72 -10.31
CA LEU A 168 -18.65 2.53 -10.27
C LEU A 168 -18.02 2.66 -11.66
N ALA A 169 -17.94 1.56 -12.42
CA ALA A 169 -17.39 1.55 -13.77
C ALA A 169 -18.23 2.39 -14.75
N GLU A 170 -19.56 2.38 -14.62
CA GLU A 170 -20.47 3.19 -15.43
C GLU A 170 -20.24 4.70 -15.27
N LEU A 171 -19.85 5.17 -14.08
CA LEU A 171 -19.50 6.60 -13.86
C LEU A 171 -18.33 7.07 -14.73
N TYR A 172 -17.50 6.13 -15.19
CA TYR A 172 -16.35 6.38 -16.05
C TYR A 172 -16.62 6.01 -17.51
N ALA A 173 -17.84 5.60 -17.86
CA ALA A 173 -18.22 5.33 -19.24
C ALA A 173 -18.02 6.59 -20.11
N CYS A 174 -17.62 6.38 -21.36
CA CYS A 174 -17.37 7.45 -22.34
C CYS A 174 -16.26 8.47 -21.96
N ARG A 175 -15.44 8.20 -20.93
CA ARG A 175 -14.22 8.99 -20.69
C ARG A 175 -13.14 8.59 -21.69
N ALA A 176 -12.53 9.58 -22.34
CA ALA A 176 -11.48 9.35 -23.34
C ALA A 176 -10.15 8.91 -22.71
N VAL A 177 -9.91 9.27 -21.44
CA VAL A 177 -8.68 8.97 -20.72
C VAL A 177 -9.03 8.55 -19.29
N LEU A 178 -8.42 7.44 -18.85
CA LEU A 178 -8.53 6.93 -17.48
C LEU A 178 -7.12 6.68 -16.95
N THR A 179 -6.93 7.01 -15.67
CA THR A 179 -5.68 6.73 -14.95
C THR A 179 -6.02 5.91 -13.72
N THR A 180 -5.34 4.79 -13.55
CA THR A 180 -5.47 3.94 -12.37
C THR A 180 -4.17 3.99 -11.57
N LEU A 181 -4.28 4.18 -10.27
CA LEU A 181 -3.18 4.11 -9.32
C LEU A 181 -3.51 3.05 -8.28
N ASP A 182 -2.50 2.31 -7.85
CA ASP A 182 -2.63 1.36 -6.74
C ASP A 182 -1.81 1.85 -5.55
N VAL A 183 -2.30 1.55 -4.34
CA VAL A 183 -1.63 1.95 -3.10
C VAL A 183 -0.68 0.84 -2.68
N LEU A 184 0.62 1.14 -2.68
CA LEU A 184 1.65 0.21 -2.23
C LEU A 184 1.44 -0.11 -0.74
N VAL A 185 1.11 -1.38 -0.42
CA VAL A 185 0.86 -1.87 0.94
C VAL A 185 -0.21 -1.06 1.67
N GLY A 186 -1.36 -0.81 1.02
CA GLY A 186 -2.39 0.11 1.53
C GLY A 186 -3.07 -0.21 2.88
N TYR A 187 -2.70 -1.31 3.55
CA TYR A 187 -3.17 -1.64 4.90
C TYR A 187 -2.12 -1.39 6.00
N ASP A 188 -0.81 -1.32 5.67
CA ASP A 188 0.29 -1.11 6.64
C ASP A 188 0.67 0.38 6.74
#